data_AF-A0A7C7H618-F1
#
_entry.id   AF-A0A7C7H618-F1
#
_cell.length_a   1.000
_cell.length_b   1.000
_cell.length_c   1.000
_cell.angle_alpha   90.00
_cell.angle_beta   90.00
_cell.angle_gamma   90.00
#
_symmetry.space_group_name_H-M   'P 1'
#
loop_
_entity.id
_entity.type
_entity.pdbx_description
1 polymer ?
#
loop_
_entity_poly.entity_id
_entity_poly.type
_entity_poly.pdbx_seq_one_letter_code
_entity_poly.pdbx_strand_id
1 'polypeptide(L)'
;NCSANAMRAVASSQVNPYSSAAAAASALHGPLHGGANQAVLEMLDQIESVDDVPAFLESCKNGERRLMGFGHRVYKNYDPRAKVIGELAANVFDVVGHDPKLDIARALEKAAIEDDYFSSRKLFPNVDFYSGLIYSAMGFDSRMFTVFFAVGRMVGWLAHWDEMMADSSTKIVRPRQIYTGYGRRDWVDSADRK
;
A
#
# COMPACT_ATOMS: atom_id res chain seq x y z
N ASN A 1 10.71 2.53 -1.70
CA ASN A 1 9.51 1.65 -1.86
C ASN A 1 9.21 1.47 -3.35
N CYS A 2 8.14 0.76 -3.74
CA CYS A 2 7.84 0.45 -5.15
C CYS A 2 7.76 1.72 -6.04
N SER A 3 6.99 2.74 -5.64
CA SER A 3 6.83 3.96 -6.43
C SER A 3 8.09 4.82 -6.51
N ALA A 4 8.86 4.94 -5.43
CA ALA A 4 10.16 5.63 -5.47
C ALA A 4 11.18 4.90 -6.37
N ASN A 5 11.14 3.57 -6.40
CA ASN A 5 11.97 2.78 -7.32
C ASN A 5 11.55 2.98 -8.78
N ALA A 6 10.24 3.06 -9.05
CA ALA A 6 9.73 3.37 -10.39
C ALA A 6 10.17 4.77 -10.86
N MET A 7 10.08 5.79 -9.99
CA MET A 7 10.61 7.14 -10.25
C MET A 7 12.07 7.07 -10.70
N ARG A 8 12.94 6.43 -9.90
CA ARG A 8 14.38 6.30 -10.17
C ARG A 8 14.67 5.49 -11.42
N ALA A 9 14.01 4.35 -11.63
CA ALA A 9 14.22 3.51 -12.81
C ALA A 9 13.90 4.27 -14.10
N VAL A 10 12.76 4.97 -14.15
CA VAL A 10 12.36 5.76 -15.32
C VAL A 10 13.27 6.99 -15.49
N ALA A 11 13.59 7.69 -14.41
CA ALA A 11 14.49 8.84 -14.44
C ALA A 11 15.92 8.49 -14.90
N SER A 12 16.37 7.25 -14.74
CA SER A 12 17.73 6.83 -15.12
C SER A 12 17.99 6.91 -16.63
N SER A 13 16.95 7.01 -17.45
CA SER A 13 17.04 7.32 -18.88
C SER A 13 17.19 8.82 -19.18
N GLN A 14 17.30 9.66 -18.15
CA GLN A 14 17.34 11.13 -18.21
C GLN A 14 16.03 11.78 -18.72
N VAL A 15 14.90 11.11 -18.53
CA VAL A 15 13.59 11.73 -18.82
C VAL A 15 13.26 12.83 -17.80
N ASN A 16 12.45 13.79 -18.22
CA ASN A 16 11.99 14.90 -17.39
C ASN A 16 11.27 14.41 -16.10
N PRO A 17 11.27 15.20 -15.02
CA PRO A 17 10.72 14.79 -13.73
C PRO A 17 9.21 14.52 -13.76
N TYR A 18 8.44 15.14 -14.65
CA TYR A 18 6.99 14.91 -14.76
C TYR A 18 6.68 13.50 -15.27
N SER A 19 7.41 13.02 -16.28
CA SER A 19 7.26 11.65 -16.79
C SER A 19 7.68 10.61 -15.75
N SER A 20 8.75 10.87 -14.99
CA SER A 20 9.15 10.01 -13.87
C SER A 20 8.10 10.00 -12.76
N ALA A 21 7.52 11.16 -12.43
CA ALA A 21 6.47 11.28 -11.42
C ALA A 21 5.19 10.55 -11.83
N ALA A 22 4.82 10.60 -13.11
CA ALA A 22 3.70 9.82 -13.64
C ALA A 22 3.92 8.30 -13.46
N ALA A 23 5.14 7.80 -13.73
CA ALA A 23 5.47 6.40 -13.49
C ALA A 23 5.43 6.04 -12.00
N ALA A 24 5.89 6.93 -11.12
CA ALA A 24 5.82 6.75 -9.68
C ALA A 24 4.37 6.68 -9.17
N ALA A 25 3.49 7.57 -9.68
CA ALA A 25 2.07 7.57 -9.37
C ALA A 25 1.37 6.28 -9.83
N SER A 26 1.67 5.82 -11.06
CA SER A 26 1.14 4.55 -11.57
C SER A 26 1.58 3.36 -10.71
N ALA A 27 2.85 3.34 -10.26
CA ALA A 27 3.35 2.31 -9.37
C ALA A 27 2.76 2.39 -7.94
N LEU A 28 2.36 3.58 -7.49
CA LEU A 28 1.64 3.77 -6.23
C LEU A 28 0.19 3.27 -6.34
N HIS A 29 -0.47 3.45 -7.48
CA HIS A 29 -1.89 3.11 -7.65
C HIS A 29 -2.21 1.61 -7.49
N GLY A 30 -1.22 0.73 -7.67
CA GLY A 30 -1.43 -0.71 -7.52
C GLY A 30 -1.97 -1.11 -6.13
N PRO A 31 -2.84 -2.13 -6.04
CA PRO A 31 -3.48 -2.55 -4.79
C PRO A 31 -2.50 -3.13 -3.75
N LEU A 32 -1.31 -3.54 -4.19
CA LEU A 32 -0.23 -4.01 -3.31
C LEU A 32 0.68 -2.87 -2.81
N HIS A 33 0.31 -1.61 -3.07
CA HIS A 33 1.02 -0.42 -2.59
C HIS A 33 0.03 0.62 -2.04
N GLY A 34 -0.28 1.68 -2.78
CA GLY A 34 -1.06 2.82 -2.28
C GLY A 34 -2.58 2.62 -2.23
N GLY A 35 -3.12 1.60 -2.92
CA GLY A 35 -4.54 1.26 -2.86
C GLY A 35 -4.99 0.60 -1.55
N ALA A 36 -4.07 0.34 -0.62
CA ALA A 36 -4.37 -0.35 0.63
C ALA A 36 -5.33 0.42 1.54
N ASN A 37 -5.29 1.76 1.54
CA ASN A 37 -6.14 2.58 2.41
C ASN A 37 -7.63 2.56 2.03
N GLN A 38 -7.95 2.53 0.74
CA GLN A 38 -9.32 2.30 0.25
C GLN A 38 -9.77 0.89 0.63
N ALA A 39 -8.92 -0.11 0.41
CA ALA A 39 -9.25 -1.50 0.72
C ALA A 39 -9.46 -1.75 2.22
N VAL A 40 -8.90 -0.92 3.11
CA VAL A 40 -9.23 -0.95 4.55
C VAL A 40 -10.67 -0.53 4.79
N LEU A 41 -11.17 0.54 4.15
CA LEU A 41 -12.58 0.91 4.31
C LEU A 41 -13.51 -0.16 3.75
N GLU A 42 -13.22 -0.68 2.56
CA GLU A 42 -14.01 -1.75 1.95
C GLU A 42 -14.00 -3.03 2.80
N MET A 43 -12.92 -3.28 3.53
CA MET A 43 -12.83 -4.37 4.52
C MET A 43 -13.71 -4.08 5.74
N LEU A 44 -13.62 -2.87 6.30
CA LEU A 44 -14.42 -2.47 7.46
C LEU A 44 -15.92 -2.42 7.15
N ASP A 45 -16.30 -2.09 5.92
CA ASP A 45 -17.69 -2.14 5.44
C ASP A 45 -18.30 -3.55 5.43
N GLN A 46 -17.47 -4.59 5.46
CA GLN A 46 -17.92 -5.98 5.52
C GLN A 46 -18.13 -6.50 6.95
N ILE A 47 -17.86 -5.66 7.96
CA ILE A 47 -18.02 -5.99 9.38
C ILE A 47 -19.19 -5.13 9.87
N GLU A 48 -20.30 -5.75 10.24
CA GLU A 48 -21.53 -5.03 10.58
C GLU A 48 -21.45 -4.38 11.96
N SER A 49 -20.79 -5.05 12.91
CA SER A 49 -20.64 -4.60 14.28
C SER A 49 -19.31 -5.02 14.90
N VAL A 50 -18.99 -4.46 16.07
CA VAL A 50 -17.83 -4.87 16.88
C VAL A 50 -17.89 -6.36 17.24
N ASP A 51 -19.09 -6.93 17.40
CA ASP A 51 -19.28 -8.34 17.75
C ASP A 51 -18.91 -9.31 16.61
N ASP A 52 -18.84 -8.82 15.37
CA ASP A 52 -18.47 -9.61 14.18
C ASP A 52 -16.94 -9.70 13.96
N VAL A 53 -16.16 -8.90 14.69
CA VAL A 53 -14.69 -8.85 14.58
C VAL A 53 -14.03 -10.22 14.77
N PRO A 54 -14.37 -11.02 15.79
CA PRO A 54 -13.76 -12.35 15.96
C PRO A 54 -14.00 -13.26 14.75
N ALA A 55 -15.22 -13.28 14.21
CA ALA A 55 -15.58 -14.08 13.04
C ALA A 55 -14.81 -13.62 11.79
N PHE A 56 -14.65 -12.30 11.61
CA PHE A 56 -13.85 -11.73 10.53
C PHE A 56 -12.37 -12.16 10.63
N LEU A 57 -11.78 -12.11 11.82
CA LEU A 57 -10.39 -12.54 12.03
C LEU A 57 -10.19 -14.03 11.78
N GLU A 58 -11.13 -14.89 12.18
CA GLU A 58 -11.10 -16.32 11.84
C GLU A 58 -11.09 -16.54 10.31
N SER A 59 -11.93 -15.82 9.56
CA SER A 59 -11.95 -15.92 8.09
C SER A 59 -10.61 -15.50 7.46
N CYS A 60 -9.91 -14.54 8.06
CA CYS A 60 -8.56 -14.14 7.65
C CYS A 60 -7.54 -15.24 7.91
N LYS A 61 -7.64 -15.94 9.06
CA LYS A 61 -6.76 -17.06 9.42
C LYS A 61 -6.93 -18.26 8.48
N ASN A 62 -8.16 -18.49 8.02
CA ASN A 62 -8.50 -19.51 7.04
C ASN A 62 -8.13 -19.13 5.59
N GLY A 63 -7.69 -17.90 5.35
CA GLY A 63 -7.29 -17.42 4.03
C GLY A 63 -8.45 -17.03 3.11
N GLU A 64 -9.67 -16.94 3.65
CA GLU A 64 -10.88 -16.53 2.92
C GLU A 64 -10.88 -15.01 2.66
N ARG A 65 -10.35 -14.25 3.62
CA ARG A 65 -10.23 -12.79 3.54
C ARG A 65 -8.81 -12.33 3.88
N ARG A 66 -8.49 -11.08 3.54
CA ARG A 66 -7.21 -10.45 3.90
C ARG A 66 -7.46 -9.35 4.93
N LEU A 67 -6.62 -9.33 5.96
CA LEU A 67 -6.58 -8.24 6.92
C LEU A 67 -5.80 -7.05 6.31
N MET A 68 -6.55 -6.13 5.70
CA MET A 68 -6.00 -4.93 5.05
C MET A 68 -5.49 -3.93 6.09
N GLY A 69 -4.45 -3.17 5.75
CA GLY A 69 -3.82 -2.22 6.67
C GLY A 69 -2.91 -2.86 7.72
N PHE A 70 -2.65 -4.18 7.62
CA PHE A 70 -1.76 -4.91 8.52
C PHE A 70 -0.51 -5.45 7.82
N GLY A 71 0.58 -5.49 8.58
CA GLY A 71 1.88 -5.93 8.12
C GLY A 71 2.59 -4.85 7.30
N HIS A 72 3.92 -4.97 7.26
CA HIS A 72 4.75 -4.09 6.47
C HIS A 72 5.98 -4.85 5.95
N ARG A 73 6.47 -4.46 4.76
CA ARG A 73 7.69 -5.05 4.20
C ARG A 73 8.90 -4.77 5.09
N VAL A 74 8.97 -3.54 5.63
CA VAL A 74 10.10 -3.04 6.42
C VAL A 74 9.85 -3.15 7.92
N TYR A 75 8.63 -2.82 8.39
CA TYR A 75 8.34 -2.81 9.82
C TYR A 75 7.92 -4.23 10.23
N LYS A 76 8.67 -4.79 11.19
CA LYS A 76 8.38 -6.08 11.84
C LYS A 76 7.84 -5.91 13.25
N ASN A 77 7.72 -4.65 13.68
CA ASN A 77 7.06 -4.20 14.88
C ASN A 77 6.03 -3.14 14.46
N TYR A 78 5.34 -2.55 15.43
CA TYR A 78 4.37 -1.49 15.19
C TYR A 78 4.94 -0.36 14.31
N ASP A 79 4.17 0.08 13.30
CA ASP A 79 4.57 1.18 12.41
C ASP A 79 4.52 2.50 13.19
N PRO A 80 5.64 3.24 13.34
CA PRO A 80 5.65 4.48 14.12
C PRO A 80 4.68 5.53 13.55
N ARG A 81 4.37 5.46 12.25
CA ARG A 81 3.42 6.37 11.60
C ARG A 81 1.98 6.01 11.93
N ALA A 82 1.67 4.72 12.11
CA ALA A 82 0.33 4.28 12.48
C ALA A 82 -0.08 4.84 13.84
N LYS A 83 0.87 4.95 14.78
CA LYS A 83 0.62 5.57 16.09
C LYS A 83 0.19 7.03 15.96
N VAL A 84 0.99 7.84 15.25
CA VAL A 84 0.71 9.28 15.05
C VAL A 84 -0.60 9.47 14.27
N ILE A 85 -0.85 8.66 13.25
CA ILE A 85 -2.10 8.73 12.50
C ILE A 85 -3.30 8.28 13.36
N GLY A 86 -3.14 7.29 14.25
CA GLY A 86 -4.21 6.86 15.16
C GLY A 86 -4.61 7.97 16.14
N GLU A 87 -3.62 8.69 16.69
CA GLU A 87 -3.86 9.89 17.51
C GLU A 87 -4.57 10.99 16.70
N LEU A 88 -4.14 11.22 15.45
CA LEU A 88 -4.80 12.17 14.55
C LEU A 88 -6.24 11.76 14.22
N ALA A 89 -6.50 10.47 14.00
CA ALA A 89 -7.83 9.96 13.76
C ALA A 89 -8.76 10.28 14.93
N ALA A 90 -8.32 10.02 16.17
CA ALA A 90 -9.09 10.39 17.36
C ALA A 90 -9.44 11.89 17.37
N ASN A 91 -8.46 12.76 17.15
CA ASN A 91 -8.68 14.21 17.11
C ASN A 91 -9.66 14.65 16.00
N VAL A 92 -9.63 14.00 14.84
CA VAL A 92 -10.54 14.29 13.73
C VAL A 92 -11.97 13.90 14.11
N PHE A 93 -12.17 12.72 14.68
CA PHE A 93 -13.50 12.24 15.09
C PHE A 93 -14.08 13.03 16.28
N ASP A 94 -13.24 13.60 17.15
CA ASP A 94 -13.70 14.55 18.18
C ASP A 94 -14.34 15.81 17.57
N VAL A 95 -13.92 16.20 16.36
CA VAL A 95 -14.46 17.38 15.65
C VAL A 95 -15.63 17.03 14.75
N VAL A 96 -15.52 15.96 13.95
CA VAL A 96 -16.53 15.62 12.94
C VAL A 96 -17.72 14.83 13.49
N GLY A 97 -17.58 14.28 14.69
CA GLY A 97 -18.58 13.41 15.31
C GLY A 97 -18.22 11.92 15.20
N HIS A 98 -18.96 11.11 15.94
CA HIS A 98 -18.72 9.68 16.08
C HIS A 98 -19.07 8.88 14.82
N ASP A 99 -18.15 8.04 14.35
CA ASP A 99 -18.35 7.07 13.27
C ASP A 99 -18.24 5.64 13.84
N PRO A 100 -19.30 4.81 13.77
CA PRO A 100 -19.24 3.41 14.19
C PRO A 100 -18.11 2.59 13.55
N LYS A 101 -17.63 2.97 12.36
CA LYS A 101 -16.48 2.30 11.72
C LYS A 101 -15.19 2.46 12.51
N LEU A 102 -15.04 3.55 13.27
CA LEU A 102 -13.88 3.76 14.13
C LEU A 102 -13.85 2.74 15.27
N ASP A 103 -15.01 2.42 15.84
CA ASP A 103 -15.11 1.42 16.91
C ASP A 103 -14.78 0.03 16.40
N ILE A 104 -15.29 -0.33 15.21
CA ILE A 104 -14.94 -1.56 14.52
C ILE A 104 -13.43 -1.62 14.25
N ALA A 105 -12.84 -0.54 13.73
CA ALA A 105 -11.41 -0.48 13.44
C ALA A 105 -10.55 -0.64 14.71
N ARG A 106 -10.93 0.01 15.82
CA ARG A 106 -10.24 -0.12 17.11
C ARG A 106 -10.38 -1.51 17.72
N ALA A 107 -11.57 -2.10 17.65
CA ALA A 107 -11.81 -3.47 18.11
C ALA A 107 -11.01 -4.47 17.27
N LEU A 108 -11.00 -4.30 15.94
CA LEU A 108 -10.23 -5.12 15.01
C LEU A 108 -8.73 -4.98 15.25
N GLU A 109 -8.22 -3.77 15.48
CA GLU A 109 -6.82 -3.53 15.87
C GLU A 109 -6.46 -4.29 17.13
N LYS A 110 -7.23 -4.08 18.19
CA LYS A 110 -6.96 -4.68 19.50
C LYS A 110 -6.98 -6.21 19.40
N ALA A 111 -8.03 -6.78 18.83
CA ALA A 111 -8.19 -8.22 18.70
C ALA A 111 -7.09 -8.85 17.83
N ALA A 112 -6.70 -8.21 16.73
CA ALA A 112 -5.61 -8.70 15.88
C ALA A 112 -4.24 -8.64 16.57
N ILE A 113 -3.97 -7.63 17.41
CA ILE A 113 -2.70 -7.53 18.15
C ILE A 113 -2.62 -8.59 19.26
N GLU A 114 -3.76 -8.89 19.90
CA GLU A 114 -3.86 -9.87 20.99
C GLU A 114 -3.90 -11.33 20.49
N ASP A 115 -4.22 -11.57 19.21
CA ASP A 115 -4.28 -12.92 18.62
C ASP A 115 -2.89 -13.44 18.19
N ASP A 116 -2.53 -14.62 18.68
CA ASP A 116 -1.25 -15.31 18.45
C ASP A 116 -0.93 -15.53 16.96
N TYR A 117 -1.93 -15.73 16.11
CA TYR A 117 -1.73 -15.94 14.68
C TYR A 117 -1.10 -14.70 14.04
N PHE A 118 -1.63 -13.51 14.34
CA PHE A 118 -1.20 -12.26 13.72
C PHE A 118 0.07 -11.73 14.37
N SER A 119 0.18 -11.82 15.69
CA SER A 119 1.37 -11.39 16.46
C SER A 119 2.61 -12.22 16.10
N SER A 120 2.49 -13.55 16.02
CA SER A 120 3.61 -14.43 15.61
C SER A 120 4.09 -14.18 14.18
N ARG A 121 3.18 -13.75 13.30
CA ARG A 121 3.48 -13.34 11.91
C ARG A 121 3.93 -11.88 11.79
N LYS A 122 3.99 -11.15 12.90
CA LYS A 122 4.38 -9.74 12.98
C LYS A 122 3.49 -8.85 12.10
N LEU A 123 2.21 -9.17 12.07
CA LEU A 123 1.18 -8.41 11.38
C LEU A 123 0.68 -7.34 12.34
N PHE A 124 1.26 -6.15 12.24
CA PHE A 124 0.83 -4.96 12.99
C PHE A 124 0.18 -3.94 12.07
N PRO A 125 -0.70 -3.07 12.59
CA PRO A 125 -1.25 -1.97 11.82
C PRO A 125 -0.16 -1.11 11.18
N ASN A 126 -0.39 -0.71 9.94
CA ASN A 126 0.45 0.23 9.22
C ASN A 126 -0.29 1.57 9.04
N VAL A 127 0.42 2.55 8.50
CA VAL A 127 -0.10 3.91 8.27
C VAL A 127 -1.45 3.93 7.50
N ASP A 128 -1.70 2.95 6.64
CA ASP A 128 -2.88 2.93 5.78
C ASP A 128 -4.16 2.59 6.56
N PHE A 129 -4.05 1.82 7.66
CA PHE A 129 -5.18 1.33 8.47
C PHE A 129 -6.10 2.45 8.96
N TYR A 130 -5.53 3.54 9.45
CA TYR A 130 -6.27 4.67 9.98
C TYR A 130 -6.41 5.84 8.98
N SER A 131 -5.57 5.90 7.95
CA SER A 131 -5.58 7.00 7.00
C SER A 131 -6.88 7.10 6.19
N GLY A 132 -7.45 5.95 5.79
CA GLY A 132 -8.71 5.91 5.05
C GLY A 132 -9.90 6.42 5.88
N LEU A 133 -9.92 6.08 7.17
CA LEU A 133 -10.95 6.56 8.11
C LEU A 133 -10.91 8.08 8.26
N ILE A 134 -9.72 8.68 8.36
CA ILE A 134 -9.57 10.14 8.42
C ILE A 134 -10.14 10.81 7.17
N TYR A 135 -9.77 10.33 5.97
CA TYR A 135 -10.27 10.93 4.74
C TYR A 135 -11.78 10.75 4.56
N SER A 136 -12.32 9.59 4.96
CA SER A 136 -13.77 9.34 4.96
C SER A 136 -14.50 10.28 5.91
N ALA A 137 -13.97 10.47 7.13
CA ALA A 137 -14.50 11.39 8.13
C ALA A 137 -14.53 12.85 7.65
N MET A 138 -13.57 13.22 6.78
CA MET A 138 -13.54 14.54 6.12
C MET A 138 -14.49 14.65 4.91
N GLY A 139 -15.23 13.59 4.57
CA GLY A 139 -16.18 13.57 3.46
C GLY A 139 -15.56 13.36 2.08
N PHE A 140 -14.30 12.91 2.01
CA PHE A 140 -13.68 12.60 0.72
C PHE A 140 -14.12 11.24 0.19
N ASP A 141 -14.30 11.19 -1.13
CA ASP A 141 -14.54 9.95 -1.84
C ASP A 141 -13.30 9.04 -1.80
N SER A 142 -13.49 7.74 -1.56
CA SER A 142 -12.40 6.76 -1.42
C SER A 142 -11.50 6.67 -2.67
N ARG A 143 -12.01 7.00 -3.86
CA ARG A 143 -11.25 7.10 -5.12
C ARG A 143 -10.14 8.15 -5.04
N MET A 144 -10.24 9.12 -4.13
CA MET A 144 -9.24 10.19 -3.95
C MET A 144 -8.12 9.83 -2.97
N PHE A 145 -8.25 8.75 -2.19
CA PHE A 145 -7.31 8.48 -1.09
C PHE A 145 -5.89 8.22 -1.59
N THR A 146 -5.76 7.44 -2.66
CA THR A 146 -4.45 7.20 -3.30
C THR A 146 -3.89 8.48 -3.92
N VAL A 147 -4.74 9.38 -4.40
CA VAL A 147 -4.32 10.69 -4.93
C VAL A 147 -3.73 11.55 -3.82
N PHE A 148 -4.37 11.62 -2.64
CA PHE A 148 -3.82 12.35 -1.49
C PHE A 148 -2.50 11.74 -1.00
N PHE A 149 -2.40 10.41 -1.04
CA PHE A 149 -1.14 9.73 -0.77
C PHE A 149 -0.07 10.19 -1.80
N ALA A 150 -0.38 10.19 -3.10
CA ALA A 150 0.54 10.64 -4.14
C ALA A 150 0.99 12.10 -3.94
N VAL A 151 0.06 13.03 -3.64
CA VAL A 151 0.36 14.44 -3.35
C VAL A 151 1.37 14.53 -2.21
N GLY A 152 1.10 13.84 -1.10
CA GLY A 152 2.00 13.84 0.04
C GLY A 152 3.33 13.13 -0.24
N ARG A 153 3.45 12.26 -1.25
CA ARG A 153 4.71 11.56 -1.60
C ARG A 153 5.51 12.25 -2.68
N MET A 154 4.92 13.21 -3.40
CA MET A 154 5.57 13.90 -4.50
C MET A 154 6.91 14.51 -4.08
N VAL A 155 6.97 15.16 -2.91
CA VAL A 155 8.21 15.73 -2.38
C VAL A 155 9.31 14.68 -2.19
N GLY A 156 8.96 13.48 -1.72
CA GLY A 156 9.91 12.38 -1.55
C GLY A 156 10.35 11.77 -2.88
N TRP A 157 9.45 11.67 -3.87
CA TRP A 157 9.81 11.23 -5.21
C TRP A 157 10.75 12.21 -5.90
N LEU A 158 10.49 13.52 -5.78
CA LEU A 158 11.35 14.56 -6.32
C LEU A 158 12.71 14.58 -5.64
N ALA A 159 12.77 14.42 -4.32
CA ALA A 159 14.05 14.31 -3.60
C ALA A 159 14.90 13.13 -4.11
N HIS A 160 14.28 11.95 -4.31
CA HIS A 160 15.00 10.79 -4.86
C HIS A 160 15.40 10.95 -6.34
N TRP A 161 14.61 11.70 -7.11
CA TRP A 161 14.95 12.04 -8.49
C TRP A 161 16.15 12.99 -8.53
N ASP A 162 16.11 14.06 -7.72
CA ASP A 162 17.14 15.08 -7.63
C ASP A 162 18.47 14.49 -7.17
N GLU A 163 18.44 13.70 -6.09
CA GLU A 163 19.59 12.93 -5.59
C GLU A 163 20.24 12.08 -6.70
N MET A 164 19.44 11.40 -7.51
CA MET A 164 19.94 10.54 -8.58
C MET A 164 20.48 11.34 -9.77
N MET A 165 19.85 12.46 -10.13
CA MET A 165 20.28 13.33 -11.24
C MET A 165 21.53 14.15 -10.89
N ALA A 166 21.70 14.54 -9.63
CA ALA A 166 22.89 15.22 -9.15
C ALA A 166 24.12 14.31 -9.08
N ASP A 167 23.92 12.99 -8.96
CA ASP A 167 25.02 12.02 -8.94
C ASP A 167 25.56 11.74 -10.36
N SER A 168 26.73 12.31 -10.65
CA SER A 168 27.46 12.10 -11.92
C SER A 168 27.81 10.63 -12.21
N SER A 169 27.81 9.77 -11.20
CA SER A 169 28.08 8.34 -11.35
C SER A 169 26.85 7.53 -11.79
N THR A 170 25.64 8.10 -11.66
CA THR A 170 24.38 7.46 -12.07
C THR A 170 24.43 6.93 -13.50
N LYS A 171 23.97 5.69 -13.66
CA LYS A 171 23.82 5.02 -14.96
C LYS A 171 22.37 4.64 -15.19
N ILE A 172 22.03 4.44 -16.45
CA ILE A 172 20.74 3.88 -16.85
C ILE A 172 20.52 2.51 -16.19
N VAL A 173 19.35 2.31 -15.59
CA VAL A 173 18.96 1.05 -14.96
C VAL A 173 18.67 0.01 -16.04
N ARG A 174 19.47 -1.06 -16.08
CA ARG A 174 19.35 -2.18 -17.04
C ARG A 174 19.51 -3.53 -16.33
N PRO A 175 18.46 -4.05 -15.67
CA PRO A 175 18.51 -5.35 -15.03
C PRO A 175 18.75 -6.47 -16.05
N ARG A 176 19.34 -7.57 -15.58
CA ARG A 176 19.49 -8.82 -16.35
C ARG A 176 18.43 -9.83 -15.93
N GLN A 177 18.27 -10.87 -16.74
CA GLN A 177 17.42 -12.01 -16.43
C GLN A 177 18.22 -13.32 -16.54
N ILE A 178 17.81 -14.34 -15.79
CA ILE A 178 18.27 -15.72 -15.98
C ILE A 178 17.31 -16.35 -16.98
N TYR A 179 17.81 -16.67 -18.18
CA TYR A 179 17.00 -17.29 -19.22
C TYR A 179 16.86 -18.80 -18.96
N THR A 180 15.64 -19.25 -18.70
CA THR A 180 15.29 -20.67 -18.49
C THR A 180 14.36 -21.22 -19.58
N GLY A 181 14.24 -20.50 -20.70
CA GLY A 181 13.44 -20.93 -21.84
C GLY A 181 14.17 -21.95 -22.72
N TYR A 182 13.55 -22.29 -23.85
CA TYR A 182 14.14 -23.18 -24.83
C TYR A 182 15.41 -22.61 -25.45
N GLY A 183 16.35 -23.49 -25.83
CA GLY A 183 17.42 -23.10 -26.75
C GLY A 183 16.87 -22.59 -28.10
N ARG A 184 17.78 -22.18 -28.99
CA ARG A 184 17.40 -21.83 -30.37
C ARG A 184 16.58 -22.98 -30.98
N ARG A 185 15.42 -22.63 -31.54
CA ARG A 185 14.54 -23.54 -32.28
C ARG A 185 14.12 -22.86 -33.58
N ASP A 186 14.01 -23.66 -34.63
CA ASP A 186 13.52 -23.14 -35.91
C ASP A 186 12.04 -22.79 -35.79
N TRP A 187 11.67 -21.70 -36.44
CA TRP A 187 10.29 -21.25 -36.47
C TRP A 187 9.49 -22.15 -37.42
N VAL A 188 8.28 -22.54 -36.99
CA VAL A 188 7.34 -23.31 -37.78
C VAL A 188 6.07 -22.47 -37.94
N ASP A 189 5.60 -22.30 -39.17
CA ASP A 189 4.34 -21.60 -39.45
C ASP A 189 3.20 -22.28 -38.67
N SER A 190 2.23 -21.49 -38.21
CA SER A 190 1.03 -22.02 -37.56
C SER A 190 0.34 -23.13 -38.37
N ALA A 191 0.33 -23.06 -39.70
CA ALA A 191 -0.27 -24.07 -40.56
C ALA A 191 0.50 -25.41 -40.56
N ASP A 192 1.79 -25.38 -40.23
CA ASP A 192 2.69 -26.53 -40.23
C ASP A 192 2.93 -27.10 -38.82
N ARG A 193 2.26 -26.54 -37.79
CA ARG A 193 2.28 -27.08 -36.43
C ARG A 193 1.26 -28.23 -36.35
N LYS A 194 1.73 -29.42 -35.97
CA LYS A 194 0.88 -30.59 -35.68
C LYS A 194 0.05 -30.39 -34.42
#